data_AF-A0A353YHH7-F1
#
_entry.id   AF-A0A353YHH7-F1
#
_cell.length_a   1.000
_cell.length_b   1.000
_cell.length_c   1.000
_cell.angle_alpha   90.00
_cell.angle_beta   90.00
_cell.angle_gamma   90.00
#
_symmetry.space_group_name_H-M   'P 1'
#
loop_
_entity.id
_entity.type
_entity.pdbx_description
1 polymer ?
#
loop_
_entity_poly.entity_id
_entity_poly.type
_entity_poly.pdbx_seq_one_letter_code
_entity_poly.pdbx_strand_id
1 'polypeptide(L)'
;MQRPPPSKGPCAPDRRSALADRCKFWRCKPPLYIGYDAGVPRVETLGERIRRLRQNRGMSLAKVSGGDFSRAFLNQVELGRSQPSTRVLRVIAGRLGTEVDYLLEGRLPAIERELALEKARVLVARGHARRALASLATVVESFEWPLGTDARLCQAEALTMLGREAEAAELLSAEKPVIAAQHDNYRLQRLRSLQKGGGPPNGDGDLESAAHAHLRLADKAQRAANSHDALEHYRAARVLLEVRARSGK
;
A
#
# COMPACT_ATOMS: atom_id res chain seq x y z
N MET A 1 39.60 -35.84 -62.67
CA MET A 1 40.77 -35.30 -61.93
C MET A 1 40.34 -34.03 -61.19
N GLN A 2 40.33 -34.13 -59.86
CA GLN A 2 40.39 -33.11 -58.78
C GLN A 2 40.00 -31.63 -59.04
N ARG A 3 39.16 -31.10 -58.14
CA ARG A 3 39.50 -30.04 -57.16
C ARG A 3 38.57 -30.15 -55.92
N PRO A 4 39.09 -30.16 -54.68
CA PRO A 4 38.28 -30.25 -53.46
C PRO A 4 37.73 -28.87 -53.02
N PRO A 5 36.66 -28.84 -52.18
CA PRO A 5 36.06 -27.57 -51.73
C PRO A 5 36.89 -26.87 -50.64
N PRO A 6 36.83 -25.53 -50.55
CA PRO A 6 37.62 -24.77 -49.58
C PRO A 6 37.07 -24.84 -48.15
N SER A 7 37.99 -24.98 -47.21
CA SER A 7 37.81 -24.98 -45.75
C SER A 7 37.39 -23.61 -45.21
N LYS A 8 36.32 -23.56 -44.40
CA LYS A 8 35.92 -22.37 -43.64
C LYS A 8 36.82 -22.22 -42.41
N GLY A 9 37.70 -21.22 -42.43
CA GLY A 9 38.37 -20.69 -41.23
C GLY A 9 37.46 -19.71 -40.46
N PRO A 10 37.68 -19.48 -39.16
CA PRO A 10 36.82 -18.63 -38.35
C PRO A 10 37.12 -17.14 -38.56
N CYS A 11 36.07 -16.35 -38.82
CA CYS A 11 36.11 -14.89 -38.89
C CYS A 11 36.16 -14.28 -37.48
N ALA A 12 37.10 -13.35 -37.28
CA ALA A 12 37.21 -12.49 -36.11
C ALA A 12 36.02 -11.50 -36.01
N PRO A 13 35.61 -11.06 -34.81
CA PRO A 13 34.56 -10.07 -34.66
C PRO A 13 35.10 -8.63 -34.75
N ASP A 14 34.55 -7.86 -35.69
CA ASP A 14 34.79 -6.43 -35.84
C ASP A 14 33.93 -5.60 -34.86
N ARG A 15 34.48 -4.48 -34.40
CA ARG A 15 33.98 -3.61 -33.34
C ARG A 15 33.22 -2.42 -33.93
N ARG A 16 32.10 -2.06 -33.28
CA ARG A 16 31.36 -0.77 -33.36
C ARG A 16 30.64 -0.58 -34.70
N SER A 17 29.44 -0.03 -34.83
CA SER A 17 28.46 0.69 -34.02
C SER A 17 27.22 0.76 -34.94
N ALA A 18 25.98 0.61 -34.50
CA ALA A 18 25.13 1.70 -34.01
C ALA A 18 23.71 1.42 -34.56
N LEU A 19 22.72 1.56 -33.69
CA LEU A 19 21.35 2.00 -33.96
C LEU A 19 20.60 1.42 -35.18
N ALA A 20 19.69 0.48 -34.90
CA ALA A 20 18.26 0.66 -35.15
C ALA A 20 17.46 -0.53 -34.59
N ASP A 21 16.67 -0.25 -33.55
CA ASP A 21 15.28 -0.65 -33.40
C ASP A 21 14.83 -2.05 -33.84
N ARG A 22 14.47 -2.88 -32.85
CA ARG A 22 13.08 -3.37 -32.66
C ARG A 22 13.01 -4.48 -31.61
N CYS A 23 12.39 -4.15 -30.47
CA CYS A 23 11.41 -4.96 -29.75
C CYS A 23 11.73 -6.46 -29.54
N LYS A 24 12.45 -6.81 -28.46
CA LYS A 24 12.42 -8.14 -27.80
C LYS A 24 12.71 -8.02 -26.29
N PHE A 25 11.85 -7.31 -25.57
CA PHE A 25 11.79 -7.38 -24.11
C PHE A 25 10.99 -8.64 -23.75
N TRP A 26 11.50 -9.47 -22.82
CA TRP A 26 11.07 -10.83 -22.43
C TRP A 26 11.87 -12.00 -23.01
N ARG A 27 13.10 -12.15 -22.52
CA ARG A 27 13.74 -13.47 -22.33
C ARG A 27 14.78 -13.42 -21.22
N CYS A 28 14.32 -13.19 -19.98
CA CYS A 28 15.11 -13.52 -18.79
C CYS A 28 14.45 -14.72 -18.11
N LYS A 29 15.13 -15.87 -18.19
CA LYS A 29 14.82 -17.06 -17.39
C LYS A 29 14.90 -16.65 -15.90
N PRO A 30 13.95 -17.07 -15.05
CA PRO A 30 14.05 -16.80 -13.61
C PRO A 30 15.29 -17.52 -13.04
N PRO A 31 16.04 -16.90 -12.12
CA PRO A 31 17.18 -17.55 -11.49
C PRO A 31 16.68 -18.75 -10.68
N LEU A 32 17.40 -19.87 -10.83
CA LEU A 32 17.24 -21.10 -10.07
C LEU A 32 17.32 -20.80 -8.57
N TYR A 33 16.19 -20.87 -7.87
CA TYR A 33 16.16 -20.84 -6.40
C TYR A 33 16.39 -22.26 -5.87
N ILE A 34 17.61 -22.48 -5.40
CA ILE A 34 17.97 -23.55 -4.48
C ILE A 34 17.31 -23.25 -3.13
N GLY A 35 16.81 -24.29 -2.47
CA GLY A 35 15.88 -24.26 -1.35
C GLY A 35 16.18 -23.29 -0.20
N TYR A 36 15.16 -22.52 0.16
CA TYR A 36 15.00 -21.79 1.43
C TYR A 36 13.49 -21.72 1.75
N ASP A 37 12.89 -22.82 2.21
CA ASP A 37 11.55 -22.80 2.81
C ASP A 37 11.65 -22.40 4.30
N ALA A 38 12.09 -21.16 4.53
CA ALA A 38 12.04 -20.51 5.84
C ALA A 38 11.15 -19.26 5.74
N GLY A 39 9.90 -19.39 6.17
CA GLY A 39 9.16 -18.30 6.80
C GLY A 39 8.76 -17.07 5.98
N VAL A 40 8.49 -17.20 4.67
CA VAL A 40 7.84 -16.08 3.93
C VAL A 40 6.40 -15.94 4.45
N PRO A 41 5.95 -14.75 4.92
CA PRO A 41 4.55 -14.55 5.26
C PRO A 41 3.72 -14.81 4.01
N ARG A 42 2.83 -15.82 4.09
CA ARG A 42 1.98 -16.20 2.96
C ARG A 42 1.08 -15.02 2.63
N VAL A 43 1.28 -14.44 1.44
CA VAL A 43 0.37 -13.44 0.89
C VAL A 43 -1.03 -14.06 0.86
N GLU A 44 -1.99 -13.39 1.50
CA GLU A 44 -3.38 -13.84 1.59
C GLU A 44 -3.91 -14.16 0.20
N THR A 45 -4.41 -15.39 0.01
CA THR A 45 -4.99 -15.82 -1.26
C THR A 45 -6.33 -15.14 -1.52
N LEU A 46 -6.79 -15.11 -2.78
CA LEU A 46 -8.11 -14.58 -3.16
C LEU A 46 -9.24 -15.21 -2.32
N GLY A 47 -9.19 -16.53 -2.09
CA GLY A 47 -10.18 -17.26 -1.31
C GLY A 47 -10.22 -16.82 0.15
N GLU A 48 -9.05 -16.73 0.78
CA GLU A 48 -8.91 -16.25 2.16
C GLU A 48 -9.41 -14.82 2.32
N ARG A 49 -9.13 -13.96 1.33
CA ARG A 49 -9.59 -12.57 1.30
C ARG A 49 -11.10 -12.44 1.21
N ILE A 50 -11.72 -13.21 0.31
CA ILE A 50 -13.20 -13.28 0.19
C ILE A 50 -13.79 -13.74 1.52
N ARG A 51 -13.24 -14.79 2.13
CA ARG A 51 -13.71 -15.32 3.41
C ARG A 51 -13.60 -14.29 4.52
N ARG A 52 -12.46 -13.61 4.65
CA ARG A 52 -12.23 -12.57 5.66
C ARG A 52 -13.21 -11.41 5.50
N LEU A 53 -13.37 -10.87 4.28
CA LEU A 53 -14.33 -9.79 4.03
C LEU A 53 -15.77 -10.19 4.35
N ARG A 54 -16.15 -11.43 3.98
CA ARG A 54 -17.48 -11.96 4.28
C ARG A 54 -17.72 -12.07 5.78
N GLN A 55 -16.75 -12.59 6.53
CA GLN A 55 -16.82 -12.73 7.99
C GLN A 55 -16.86 -11.37 8.70
N ASN A 56 -16.01 -10.42 8.28
CA ASN A 56 -16.00 -9.06 8.82
C ASN A 56 -17.34 -8.34 8.64
N ARG A 57 -18.10 -8.69 7.60
CA ARG A 57 -19.44 -8.14 7.33
C ARG A 57 -20.57 -8.98 7.90
N GLY A 58 -20.27 -10.05 8.66
CA GLY A 58 -21.28 -10.94 9.23
C GLY A 58 -22.14 -11.67 8.18
N MET A 59 -21.67 -11.79 6.94
CA MET A 59 -22.44 -12.36 5.85
C MET A 59 -22.30 -13.89 5.81
N SER A 60 -23.42 -14.59 5.60
CA SER A 60 -23.40 -16.03 5.35
C SER A 60 -22.97 -16.33 3.90
N LEU A 61 -22.46 -17.54 3.63
CA LEU A 61 -22.18 -17.98 2.27
C LEU A 61 -23.41 -17.84 1.36
N ALA A 62 -24.60 -18.18 1.88
CA ALA A 62 -25.86 -18.06 1.14
C ALA A 62 -26.19 -16.60 0.80
N LYS A 63 -25.90 -15.65 1.71
CA LYS A 63 -26.13 -14.22 1.48
C LYS A 63 -25.24 -13.68 0.34
N VAL A 64 -23.98 -14.12 0.28
CA VAL A 64 -23.05 -13.73 -0.80
C VAL A 64 -23.35 -14.46 -2.10
N SER A 65 -23.80 -15.71 -2.05
CA SER A 65 -24.19 -16.49 -3.22
C SER A 65 -25.47 -15.99 -3.90
N GLY A 66 -26.48 -15.58 -3.12
CA GLY A 66 -27.69 -14.86 -3.57
C GLY A 66 -28.43 -15.40 -4.81
N GLY A 67 -28.20 -16.66 -5.19
CA GLY A 67 -28.79 -17.32 -6.36
C GLY A 67 -27.91 -17.33 -7.63
N ASP A 68 -26.90 -16.46 -7.74
CA ASP A 68 -26.05 -16.40 -8.95
C ASP A 68 -25.08 -17.58 -9.09
N PHE A 69 -24.73 -18.19 -7.96
CA PHE A 69 -23.88 -19.38 -7.88
C PHE A 69 -24.18 -20.13 -6.59
N SER A 70 -23.78 -21.41 -6.52
CA SER A 70 -24.10 -22.26 -5.38
C SER A 70 -23.27 -21.89 -4.14
N ARG A 71 -23.85 -22.12 -2.95
CA ARG A 71 -23.14 -22.00 -1.66
C ARG A 71 -21.88 -22.86 -1.61
N ALA A 72 -21.98 -24.08 -2.19
CA ALA A 72 -20.87 -25.01 -2.28
C ALA A 72 -19.74 -24.47 -3.16
N PHE A 73 -20.07 -23.85 -4.29
CA PHE A 73 -19.08 -23.21 -5.16
C PHE A 73 -18.33 -22.10 -4.43
N LEU A 74 -19.04 -21.19 -3.74
CA LEU A 74 -18.38 -20.13 -2.96
C LEU A 74 -17.46 -20.69 -1.87
N ASN A 75 -17.87 -21.78 -1.20
CA ASN A 75 -17.03 -22.45 -0.22
C ASN A 75 -15.75 -23.04 -0.86
N GLN A 76 -15.83 -23.63 -2.06
CA GLN A 76 -14.64 -24.11 -2.78
C GLN A 76 -13.72 -22.94 -3.17
N VAL A 77 -14.29 -21.80 -3.58
CA VAL A 77 -13.52 -20.58 -3.86
C VAL A 77 -12.80 -20.07 -2.60
N GLU A 78 -13.49 -19.98 -1.46
CA GLU A 78 -12.89 -19.55 -0.18
C GLU A 78 -11.78 -20.49 0.31
N LEU A 79 -11.82 -21.76 -0.05
CA LEU A 79 -10.78 -22.76 0.24
C LEU A 79 -9.66 -22.79 -0.80
N GLY A 80 -9.71 -21.94 -1.83
CA GLY A 80 -8.72 -21.92 -2.92
C GLY A 80 -8.81 -23.12 -3.87
N ARG A 81 -9.89 -23.91 -3.81
CA ARG A 81 -10.10 -25.14 -4.59
C ARG A 81 -10.80 -24.90 -5.92
N SER A 82 -11.31 -23.69 -6.15
CA SER A 82 -11.97 -23.31 -7.41
C SER A 82 -11.70 -21.86 -7.74
N GLN A 83 -11.49 -21.57 -9.03
CA GLN A 83 -11.24 -20.22 -9.50
C GLN A 83 -12.54 -19.64 -10.09
N PRO A 84 -13.05 -18.51 -9.56
CA PRO A 84 -14.25 -17.89 -10.09
C PRO A 84 -13.98 -17.20 -11.43
N SER A 85 -14.99 -17.19 -12.31
CA SER A 85 -14.94 -16.36 -13.52
C SER A 85 -15.02 -14.88 -13.16
N THR A 86 -14.54 -14.00 -14.05
CA THR A 86 -14.58 -12.54 -13.85
C THR A 86 -16.00 -12.01 -13.59
N ARG A 87 -17.01 -12.63 -14.22
CA ARG A 87 -18.43 -12.29 -13.98
C ARG A 87 -18.84 -12.61 -12.55
N VAL A 88 -18.55 -13.82 -12.07
CA VAL A 88 -18.88 -14.23 -10.69
C VAL A 88 -18.10 -13.41 -9.67
N LEU A 89 -16.82 -13.11 -9.95
CA LEU A 89 -15.99 -12.29 -9.10
C LEU A 89 -16.54 -10.86 -8.95
N ARG A 90 -17.09 -10.28 -10.02
CA ARG A 90 -17.77 -8.97 -9.97
C ARG A 90 -19.03 -8.98 -9.09
N VAL A 91 -19.81 -10.06 -9.14
CA VAL A 91 -20.98 -10.24 -8.27
C VAL A 91 -20.55 -10.37 -6.81
N ILE A 92 -19.52 -11.18 -6.53
CA ILE A 92 -18.95 -11.32 -5.19
C ILE A 92 -18.46 -9.95 -4.68
N ALA A 93 -17.68 -9.23 -5.49
CA ALA A 93 -17.14 -7.91 -5.15
C ALA A 93 -18.26 -6.91 -4.82
N GLY A 94 -19.29 -6.81 -5.67
CA GLY A 94 -20.43 -5.93 -5.45
C GLY A 94 -21.20 -6.24 -4.16
N ARG A 95 -21.41 -7.53 -3.84
CA ARG A 95 -22.09 -7.94 -2.60
C ARG A 95 -21.25 -7.72 -1.35
N LEU A 96 -19.94 -7.90 -1.47
CA LEU A 96 -19.01 -7.62 -0.39
C LEU A 96 -18.66 -6.12 -0.30
N GLY A 97 -19.20 -5.26 -1.19
CA GLY A 97 -18.90 -3.82 -1.18
C GLY A 97 -17.41 -3.53 -1.37
N THR A 98 -16.75 -4.25 -2.28
CA THR A 98 -15.34 -4.10 -2.61
C THR A 98 -15.16 -4.08 -4.13
N GLU A 99 -13.95 -3.77 -4.59
CA GLU A 99 -13.55 -3.85 -5.99
C GLU A 99 -13.00 -5.25 -6.35
N VAL A 100 -13.11 -5.59 -7.63
CA VAL A 100 -12.57 -6.86 -8.17
C VAL A 100 -11.05 -6.91 -8.01
N ASP A 101 -10.38 -5.77 -8.24
CA ASP A 101 -8.92 -5.65 -8.14
C ASP A 101 -8.45 -5.92 -6.71
N TYR A 102 -9.20 -5.47 -5.69
CA TYR A 102 -8.90 -5.85 -4.30
C TYR A 102 -8.94 -7.35 -4.09
N LEU A 103 -9.96 -8.04 -4.62
CA LEU A 103 -10.09 -9.49 -4.46
C LEU A 103 -8.98 -10.26 -5.18
N LEU A 104 -8.45 -9.73 -6.28
CA LEU A 104 -7.35 -10.35 -7.03
C LEU A 104 -5.99 -10.04 -6.39
N GLU A 105 -5.68 -8.76 -6.18
CA GLU A 105 -4.32 -8.29 -5.90
C GLU A 105 -4.06 -8.03 -4.43
N GLY A 106 -5.11 -7.79 -3.63
CA GLY A 106 -5.01 -7.56 -2.18
C GLY A 106 -4.70 -6.13 -1.81
N ARG A 107 -4.64 -5.25 -2.81
CA ARG A 107 -4.47 -3.81 -2.64
C ARG A 107 -5.79 -3.18 -2.24
N LEU A 108 -5.94 -2.79 -0.97
CA LEU A 108 -7.15 -2.13 -0.43
C LEU A 108 -7.71 -1.10 -1.40
N PRO A 109 -9.03 -0.88 -1.49
CA PRO A 109 -9.61 0.20 -2.29
C PRO A 109 -8.91 1.55 -2.02
N ALA A 110 -8.82 2.43 -3.03
CA ALA A 110 -8.07 3.69 -2.91
C ALA A 110 -8.47 4.50 -1.67
N ILE A 111 -9.78 4.63 -1.43
CA ILE A 111 -10.34 5.32 -0.24
C ILE A 111 -9.85 4.69 1.06
N GLU A 112 -9.77 3.36 1.16
CA GLU A 112 -9.30 2.68 2.36
C GLU A 112 -7.80 2.86 2.59
N ARG A 113 -7.00 2.92 1.51
CA ARG A 113 -5.56 3.23 1.61
C ARG A 113 -5.33 4.66 2.08
N GLU A 114 -6.08 5.61 1.53
CA GLU A 114 -6.03 7.01 1.97
C GLU A 114 -6.49 7.15 3.42
N LEU A 115 -7.58 6.47 3.81
CA LEU A 115 -8.08 6.44 5.18
C LEU A 115 -7.02 5.92 6.15
N ALA A 116 -6.33 4.83 5.79
CA ALA A 116 -5.24 4.26 6.58
C ALA A 116 -4.08 5.25 6.78
N LEU A 117 -3.70 5.99 5.73
CA LEU A 117 -2.69 7.05 5.82
C LEU A 117 -3.12 8.21 6.73
N GLU A 118 -4.33 8.75 6.53
CA GLU A 118 -4.81 9.90 7.30
C GLU A 118 -4.99 9.55 8.78
N LYS A 119 -5.48 8.34 9.06
CA LYS A 119 -5.54 7.80 10.42
C LYS A 119 -4.17 7.69 11.06
N ALA A 120 -3.16 7.21 10.33
CA ALA A 120 -1.81 7.11 10.84
C ALA A 120 -1.21 8.49 11.17
N ARG A 121 -1.40 9.49 10.30
CA ARG A 121 -0.94 10.86 10.53
C ARG A 121 -1.52 11.46 11.80
N VAL A 122 -2.83 11.28 12.02
CA VAL A 122 -3.48 11.69 13.28
C VAL A 122 -2.89 10.95 14.48
N LEU A 123 -2.69 9.64 14.38
CA LEU A 123 -2.14 8.84 15.48
C LEU A 123 -0.71 9.29 15.85
N VAL A 124 0.13 9.60 14.86
CA VAL A 124 1.44 10.19 15.06
C VAL A 124 1.34 11.54 15.77
N ALA A 125 0.47 12.43 15.27
CA ALA A 125 0.26 13.75 15.87
C ALA A 125 -0.19 13.71 17.33
N ARG A 126 -0.85 12.61 17.74
CA ARG A 126 -1.33 12.38 19.12
C ARG A 126 -0.37 11.54 19.98
N GLY A 127 0.85 11.25 19.52
CA GLY A 127 1.81 10.48 20.31
C GLY A 127 1.70 8.95 20.18
N HIS A 128 0.75 8.43 19.40
CA HIS A 128 0.40 7.00 19.36
C HIS A 128 1.15 6.23 18.26
N ALA A 129 2.48 6.31 18.25
CA ALA A 129 3.34 5.79 17.19
C ALA A 129 3.12 4.29 16.85
N ARG A 130 2.99 3.40 17.84
CA ARG A 130 2.75 1.96 17.59
C ARG A 130 1.45 1.72 16.83
N ARG A 131 0.38 2.45 17.16
CA ARG A 131 -0.93 2.35 16.49
C ARG A 131 -0.87 2.95 15.08
N ALA A 132 -0.07 3.99 14.89
CA ALA A 132 0.17 4.56 13.56
C ALA A 132 0.83 3.53 12.63
N LEU A 133 1.90 2.86 13.08
CA LEU A 133 2.55 1.80 12.30
C LEU A 133 1.59 0.67 11.93
N ALA A 134 0.75 0.23 12.86
CA ALA A 134 -0.28 -0.78 12.57
C ALA A 134 -1.29 -0.31 11.50
N SER A 135 -1.64 0.98 11.50
CA SER A 135 -2.55 1.55 10.49
C SER A 135 -1.88 1.67 9.12
N LEU A 136 -0.55 1.84 9.07
CA LEU A 136 0.23 1.99 7.84
C LEU A 136 0.59 0.67 7.15
N ALA A 137 0.45 -0.47 7.83
CA ALA A 137 0.96 -1.77 7.38
C ALA A 137 0.56 -2.16 5.94
N THR A 138 -0.62 -1.73 5.49
CA THR A 138 -1.17 -2.07 4.17
C THR A 138 -0.88 -1.02 3.09
N VAL A 139 -0.22 0.10 3.42
CA VAL A 139 -0.04 1.25 2.52
C VAL A 139 1.44 1.59 2.29
N VAL A 140 2.34 1.24 3.21
CA VAL A 140 3.78 1.55 3.11
C VAL A 140 4.47 0.92 1.90
N GLU A 141 3.97 -0.22 1.42
CA GLU A 141 4.45 -0.90 0.22
C GLU A 141 3.85 -0.33 -1.08
N SER A 142 2.97 0.66 -1.00
CA SER A 142 2.39 1.27 -2.19
C SER A 142 3.46 2.01 -2.99
N PHE A 143 3.48 1.78 -4.30
CA PHE A 143 4.27 2.55 -5.27
C PHE A 143 3.50 3.75 -5.84
N GLU A 144 2.23 3.90 -5.46
CA GLU A 144 1.38 4.99 -5.93
C GLU A 144 1.88 6.33 -5.39
N TRP A 145 2.13 7.28 -6.29
CA TRP A 145 2.49 8.64 -5.92
C TRP A 145 1.22 9.51 -5.75
N PRO A 146 1.13 10.34 -4.69
CA PRO A 146 2.10 10.52 -3.61
C PRO A 146 1.87 9.60 -2.40
N LEU A 147 0.84 8.76 -2.43
CA LEU A 147 0.34 7.97 -1.29
C LEU A 147 1.44 7.14 -0.59
N GLY A 148 2.24 6.39 -1.35
CA GLY A 148 3.28 5.52 -0.83
C GLY A 148 4.39 6.29 -0.12
N THR A 149 4.88 7.35 -0.75
CA THR A 149 5.87 8.25 -0.14
C THR A 149 5.33 8.89 1.13
N ASP A 150 4.10 9.38 1.09
CA ASP A 150 3.46 9.99 2.24
C ASP A 150 3.29 9.02 3.43
N ALA A 151 3.00 7.75 3.14
CA ALA A 151 2.95 6.67 4.11
C ALA A 151 4.33 6.37 4.72
N ARG A 152 5.38 6.28 3.90
CA ARG A 152 6.75 6.04 4.39
C ARG A 152 7.32 7.21 5.18
N LEU A 153 6.99 8.46 4.81
CA LEU A 153 7.31 9.63 5.64
C LEU A 153 6.60 9.58 7.01
N CYS A 154 5.32 9.19 7.03
CA CYS A 154 4.58 9.00 8.28
C CYS A 154 5.11 7.84 9.12
N GLN A 155 5.60 6.77 8.48
CA GLN A 155 6.25 5.64 9.12
C GLN A 155 7.57 6.06 9.77
N ALA A 156 8.41 6.83 9.07
CA ALA A 156 9.67 7.34 9.61
C ALA A 156 9.43 8.19 10.87
N GLU A 157 8.42 9.05 10.84
CA GLU A 157 8.02 9.88 11.99
C GLU A 157 7.63 9.00 13.20
N ALA A 158 6.81 7.98 12.98
CA ALA A 158 6.43 7.02 14.02
C ALA A 158 7.64 6.21 14.54
N LEU A 159 8.60 5.84 13.69
CA LEU A 159 9.82 5.13 14.09
C LEU A 159 10.72 6.02 14.97
N THR A 160 10.89 7.29 14.61
CA THR A 160 11.63 8.27 15.43
C THR A 160 11.02 8.41 16.82
N MET A 161 9.68 8.52 16.92
CA MET A 161 8.98 8.59 18.21
C MET A 161 9.17 7.34 19.08
N LEU A 162 9.49 6.20 18.48
CA LEU A 162 9.78 4.95 19.18
C LEU A 162 11.29 4.77 19.49
N GLY A 163 12.13 5.75 19.18
CA GLY A 163 13.58 5.68 19.35
C GLY A 163 14.29 4.81 18.29
N ARG A 164 13.61 4.41 17.22
CA ARG A 164 14.17 3.60 16.12
C ARG A 164 14.78 4.50 15.04
N GLU A 165 15.72 5.36 15.45
CA GLU A 165 16.24 6.44 14.62
C GLU A 165 17.02 5.94 13.40
N ALA A 166 17.78 4.85 13.54
CA ALA A 166 18.54 4.27 12.42
C ALA A 166 17.60 3.84 11.28
N GLU A 167 16.53 3.11 11.60
CA GLU A 167 15.53 2.66 10.62
C GLU A 167 14.77 3.83 10.00
N ALA A 168 14.44 4.85 10.79
CA ALA A 168 13.84 6.07 10.28
C ALA A 168 14.77 6.81 9.31
N ALA A 169 16.06 6.92 9.63
CA ALA A 169 17.05 7.58 8.79
C ALA A 169 17.28 6.83 7.48
N GLU A 170 17.37 5.51 7.51
CA GLU A 170 17.46 4.68 6.30
C GLU A 170 16.25 4.91 5.39
N LEU A 171 15.04 4.84 5.94
CA LEU A 171 13.80 5.06 5.20
C LEU A 171 13.74 6.46 4.56
N LEU A 172 14.10 7.51 5.31
CA LEU A 172 14.14 8.87 4.79
C LEU A 172 15.22 9.06 3.71
N SER A 173 16.37 8.38 3.84
CA SER A 173 17.43 8.45 2.84
C SER A 173 17.00 7.80 1.51
N ALA A 174 16.24 6.70 1.57
CA ALA A 174 15.68 6.02 0.42
C ALA A 174 14.60 6.85 -0.30
N GLU A 175 13.74 7.56 0.44
CA GLU A 175 12.66 8.37 -0.15
C GLU A 175 13.15 9.71 -0.74
N LYS A 176 14.24 10.27 -0.23
CA LYS A 176 14.79 11.56 -0.68
C LYS A 176 14.97 11.66 -2.21
N PRO A 177 15.62 10.71 -2.91
CA PRO A 177 15.75 10.77 -4.37
C PRO A 177 14.40 10.61 -5.09
N VAL A 178 13.46 9.82 -4.55
CA VAL A 178 12.12 9.64 -5.12
C VAL A 178 11.35 10.96 -5.14
N ILE A 179 11.35 11.68 -4.01
CA ILE A 179 10.69 12.99 -3.90
C ILE A 179 11.38 14.02 -4.78
N ALA A 180 12.71 14.03 -4.82
CA ALA A 180 13.48 14.97 -5.64
C ALA A 180 13.18 14.80 -7.13
N ALA A 181 13.02 13.57 -7.62
CA ALA A 181 12.67 13.28 -9.01
C ALA A 181 11.28 13.82 -9.41
N GLN A 182 10.38 14.02 -8.45
CA GLN A 182 9.04 14.59 -8.68
C GLN A 182 9.00 16.13 -8.60
N HIS A 183 10.14 16.77 -8.30
CA HIS A 183 10.24 18.21 -8.08
C HIS A 183 9.27 18.75 -7.00
N ASP A 184 8.90 17.92 -6.03
CA ASP A 184 7.95 18.27 -4.98
C ASP A 184 8.65 18.93 -3.77
N ASN A 185 8.72 20.26 -3.82
CA ASN A 185 9.35 21.07 -2.78
C ASN A 185 8.66 20.93 -1.41
N TYR A 186 7.34 20.75 -1.38
CA TYR A 186 6.58 20.59 -0.15
C TYR A 186 7.00 19.31 0.58
N ARG A 187 7.08 18.19 -0.13
CA ARG A 187 7.49 16.90 0.45
C ARG A 187 8.96 16.88 0.83
N LEU A 188 9.85 17.54 0.07
CA LEU A 188 11.25 17.71 0.46
C LEU A 188 11.40 18.51 1.75
N GLN A 189 10.63 19.58 1.92
CA GLN A 189 10.64 20.39 3.14
C GLN A 189 10.16 19.56 4.33
N ARG A 190 9.07 18.79 4.16
CA ARG A 190 8.57 17.86 5.19
C ARG A 190 9.63 16.83 5.58
N LEU A 191 10.26 16.16 4.62
CA LEU A 191 11.34 15.19 4.88
C LEU A 191 12.49 15.81 5.70
N ARG A 192 12.95 17.02 5.33
CA ARG A 192 14.02 17.72 6.07
C ARG A 192 13.63 18.06 7.51
N SER A 193 12.36 18.37 7.76
CA SER A 193 11.88 18.64 9.13
C SER A 193 11.94 17.40 10.01
N LEU A 194 11.58 16.24 9.44
CA LEU A 194 11.67 14.94 10.13
C LEU A 194 13.13 14.55 10.42
N GLN A 195 14.05 14.77 9.48
CA GLN A 195 15.49 14.51 9.69
C GLN A 195 16.10 15.34 10.84
N LYS A 196 15.52 16.49 11.16
CA LYS A 196 15.96 17.38 12.24
C LYS A 196 15.28 17.09 13.59
N GLY A 197 14.51 16.00 13.70
CA GLY A 197 13.77 15.65 14.92
C GLY A 197 12.52 16.49 15.17
N GLY A 198 12.03 17.22 14.16
CA GLY A 198 10.80 17.99 14.29
C GLY A 198 9.56 17.09 14.27
N GLY A 199 9.00 16.79 15.44
CA GLY A 199 7.65 16.26 15.59
C GLY A 199 6.60 17.36 15.79
N PRO A 200 5.30 17.04 15.69
CA PRO A 200 4.24 17.99 16.01
C PRO A 200 4.29 18.35 17.51
N PRO A 201 4.41 19.64 17.89
CA PRO A 201 4.44 20.07 19.28
C PRO A 201 3.08 19.96 19.97
N ASN A 202 3.10 19.79 21.30
CA ASN A 202 1.93 19.78 22.19
C ASN A 202 1.67 21.19 22.78
N GLY A 203 0.41 21.64 22.82
CA GLY A 203 -0.03 22.91 23.40
C GLY A 203 -1.56 23.13 23.31
N ASP A 204 -2.13 23.89 24.25
CA ASP A 204 -3.53 23.87 24.71
C ASP A 204 -4.62 24.49 23.80
N GLY A 205 -5.78 23.80 23.75
CA GLY A 205 -7.10 24.36 24.09
C GLY A 205 -7.87 25.27 23.12
N ASP A 206 -8.35 24.72 21.99
CA ASP A 206 -9.70 24.91 21.37
C ASP A 206 -9.77 24.05 20.09
N LEU A 207 -8.68 24.11 19.31
CA LEU A 207 -8.42 23.27 18.14
C LEU A 207 -8.33 21.78 18.48
N GLU A 208 -7.77 21.45 19.65
CA GLU A 208 -7.68 20.07 20.15
C GLU A 208 -9.07 19.47 20.39
N SER A 209 -9.99 20.25 20.96
CA SER A 209 -11.37 19.84 21.21
C SER A 209 -12.13 19.62 19.90
N ALA A 210 -11.94 20.50 18.91
CA ALA A 210 -12.49 20.33 17.57
C ALA A 210 -11.92 19.08 16.86
N ALA A 211 -10.62 18.83 16.97
CA ALA A 211 -9.99 17.61 16.44
C ALA A 211 -10.60 16.36 17.11
N HIS A 212 -10.77 16.35 18.44
CA HIS A 212 -11.41 15.26 19.16
C HIS A 212 -12.86 15.01 18.70
N ALA A 213 -13.64 16.06 18.41
CA ALA A 213 -14.99 15.93 17.89
C ALA A 213 -15.01 15.19 16.54
N HIS A 214 -14.13 15.58 15.62
CA HIS A 214 -13.97 14.88 14.34
C HIS A 214 -13.53 13.42 14.51
N LEU A 215 -12.62 13.13 15.43
CA LEU A 215 -12.18 11.74 15.68
C LEU A 215 -13.31 10.86 16.21
N ARG A 216 -14.19 11.38 17.06
CA ARG A 216 -15.40 10.63 17.49
C ARG A 216 -16.32 10.31 16.32
N LEU A 217 -16.49 11.27 15.39
CA LEU A 217 -17.29 11.06 14.19
C LEU A 217 -16.62 10.07 13.23
N ALA A 218 -15.29 10.12 13.08
CA ALA A 218 -14.51 9.16 12.30
C ALA A 218 -14.68 7.74 12.84
N ASP A 219 -14.56 7.54 14.16
CA ASP A 219 -14.74 6.24 14.81
C ASP A 219 -16.19 5.73 14.68
N LYS A 220 -17.18 6.63 14.65
CA LYS A 220 -18.59 6.28 14.37
C LYS A 220 -18.75 5.83 12.91
N ALA A 221 -18.22 6.58 11.96
CA ALA A 221 -18.28 6.25 10.53
C ALA A 221 -17.56 4.93 10.22
N GLN A 222 -16.39 4.70 10.84
CA GLN A 222 -15.65 3.45 10.66
C GLN A 222 -16.41 2.24 11.23
N ARG A 223 -17.09 2.38 12.38
CA ARG A 223 -17.98 1.34 12.92
C ARG A 223 -19.19 1.06 12.02
N ALA A 224 -19.66 2.07 11.30
CA ALA A 224 -20.71 1.93 10.29
C ALA A 224 -20.20 1.43 8.93
N ALA A 225 -18.90 1.11 8.81
CA ALA A 225 -18.24 0.76 7.55
C ALA A 225 -18.37 1.83 6.45
N ASN A 226 -18.53 3.10 6.82
CA ASN A 226 -18.52 4.23 5.90
C ASN A 226 -17.11 4.84 5.82
N SER A 227 -16.29 4.29 4.92
CA SER A 227 -14.89 4.70 4.73
C SER A 227 -14.74 6.13 4.20
N HIS A 228 -15.72 6.63 3.45
CA HIS A 228 -15.68 7.99 2.90
C HIS A 228 -15.84 9.03 4.02
N ASP A 229 -16.91 8.95 4.81
CA ASP A 229 -17.13 9.88 5.92
C ASP A 229 -16.03 9.78 6.97
N ALA A 230 -15.52 8.56 7.22
CA ALA A 230 -14.39 8.36 8.11
C ALA A 230 -13.15 9.11 7.60
N LEU A 231 -12.85 9.03 6.30
CA LEU A 231 -11.70 9.70 5.68
C LEU A 231 -11.80 11.21 5.82
N GLU A 232 -12.96 11.80 5.54
CA GLU A 232 -13.18 13.24 5.67
C GLU A 232 -13.00 13.72 7.11
N HIS A 233 -13.49 12.97 8.09
CA HIS A 233 -13.28 13.29 9.50
C HIS A 233 -11.81 13.15 9.94
N TYR A 234 -11.07 12.15 9.45
CA TYR A 234 -9.63 12.05 9.71
C TYR A 234 -8.84 13.20 9.06
N ARG A 235 -9.18 13.59 7.82
CA ARG A 235 -8.58 14.75 7.14
C ARG A 235 -8.81 16.04 7.93
N ALA A 236 -10.05 16.28 8.38
CA ALA A 236 -10.39 17.44 9.19
C ALA A 236 -9.61 17.46 10.51
N ALA A 237 -9.56 16.33 11.23
CA ALA A 237 -8.78 16.21 12.46
C ALA A 237 -7.29 16.46 12.23
N ARG A 238 -6.70 15.92 11.14
CA ARG A 238 -5.30 16.17 10.77
C ARG A 238 -5.03 17.66 10.59
N VAL A 239 -5.86 18.36 9.81
CA VAL A 239 -5.68 19.80 9.54
C VAL A 239 -5.73 20.60 10.85
N LEU A 240 -6.67 20.30 11.75
CA LEU A 240 -6.78 20.98 13.04
C LEU A 240 -5.53 20.77 13.91
N LEU A 241 -5.00 19.54 13.95
CA LEU A 241 -3.76 19.21 14.67
C LEU A 241 -2.52 19.87 14.04
N GLU A 242 -2.48 20.00 12.72
CA GLU A 242 -1.40 20.71 12.00
C GLU A 242 -1.44 22.22 12.22
N VAL A 243 -2.62 22.84 12.21
CA VAL A 243 -2.78 24.27 12.51
C VAL A 243 -2.34 24.55 13.94
N ARG A 244 -2.78 23.72 14.90
CA ARG A 244 -2.32 23.77 16.30
C ARG A 244 -0.79 23.76 16.38
N ALA A 245 -0.14 22.84 15.66
CA ALA A 245 1.31 22.71 15.65
C ALA A 245 2.05 23.96 15.11
N ARG A 246 1.42 24.75 14.24
CA ARG A 246 1.99 26.00 13.70
C ARG A 246 1.79 27.18 14.65
N SER A 247 0.67 27.25 15.34
CA SER A 247 0.32 28.36 16.25
C SER A 247 1.07 28.34 17.58
N GLY A 248 1.66 27.20 17.96
CA GLY A 248 2.46 27.05 19.19
C GLY A 248 3.96 27.33 19.04
N LYS A 249 4.42 27.85 17.89
CA LYS A 249 5.80 28.31 17.65
C LYS A 249 5.85 29.82 17.60
#